data_AF-A0A925QP87-F1
#
_entry.id   AF-A0A925QP87-F1
#
_cell.length_a   1.000
_cell.length_b   1.000
_cell.length_c   1.000
_cell.angle_alpha   90.00
_cell.angle_beta   90.00
_cell.angle_gamma   90.00
#
_symmetry.space_group_name_H-M   'P 1'
#
loop_
_entity.id
_entity.type
_entity.pdbx_description
1 polymer ?
#
loop_
_entity_poly.entity_id
_entity_poly.type
_entity_poly.pdbx_seq_one_letter_code
_entity_poly.pdbx_strand_id
1 'polypeptide(L)' 'MPALPQPGAPPALDGYDTRILAELQADARLTLAELGRRVHLSQP' A
#
# COMPACT_ATOMS: atom_id res chain seq x y z
N MET A 1 23.49 -26.20 -13.15
CA MET A 1 22.09 -25.80 -13.34
C MET A 1 22.04 -24.28 -13.41
N PRO A 2 21.44 -23.64 -14.42
CA PRO A 2 21.25 -22.19 -14.40
C PRO A 2 20.30 -21.83 -13.25
N ALA A 3 20.60 -20.75 -12.52
CA ALA A 3 19.68 -20.21 -11.52
C ALA A 3 18.39 -19.77 -12.22
N LEU A 4 17.23 -20.14 -11.65
CA LEU A 4 15.96 -19.58 -12.09
C LEU A 4 16.02 -18.05 -11.97
N PRO A 5 15.47 -17.28 -12.92
CA PRO A 5 15.36 -15.83 -12.77
C PRO A 5 14.65 -15.56 -11.44
N GLN A 6 15.35 -14.89 -10.52
CA GLN A 6 14.77 -14.52 -9.25
C GLN A 6 13.58 -13.61 -9.55
N PRO A 7 12.38 -13.88 -9.01
CA PRO A 7 11.28 -12.93 -9.13
C PRO A 7 11.80 -11.58 -8.65
N GLY A 8 11.63 -10.54 -9.49
CA GLY A 8 12.12 -9.19 -9.21
C GLY A 8 11.71 -8.80 -7.79
N ALA A 9 12.64 -8.20 -7.04
CA ALA A 9 12.37 -7.75 -5.69
C ALA A 9 11.05 -6.96 -5.66
N PRO A 10 10.20 -7.18 -4.63
CA PRO A 10 8.93 -6.47 -4.56
C PRO A 10 9.21 -4.96 -4.65
N PRO A 11 8.38 -4.20 -5.39
CA PRO A 11 8.55 -2.76 -5.47
C PRO A 11 8.59 -2.18 -4.06
N ALA A 12 9.52 -1.25 -3.83
CA ALA A 12 9.59 -0.55 -2.56
C ALA A 12 8.26 0.16 -2.30
N LEU A 13 7.76 0.05 -1.07
CA LEU A 13 6.55 0.76 -0.64
C LEU A 13 6.82 2.26 -0.67
N ASP A 14 5.93 3.00 -1.31
CA ASP A 14 6.02 4.45 -1.34
C ASP A 14 5.34 5.09 -0.10
N GLY A 15 5.31 6.43 -0.08
CA GLY A 15 4.72 7.18 1.01
C GLY A 15 3.20 6.97 1.15
N TYR A 16 2.49 6.70 0.05
CA TYR A 16 1.07 6.39 0.09
C TYR A 16 0.84 4.98 0.60
N ASP A 17 1.60 4.00 0.12
CA ASP A 17 1.52 2.61 0.56
C ASP A 17 1.73 2.50 2.08
N THR A 18 2.73 3.20 2.60
CA THR A 18 3.04 3.20 4.04
C THR A 18 1.89 3.77 4.86
N ARG A 19 1.23 4.83 4.37
CA ARG A 19 0.08 5.43 5.06
C ARG A 19 -1.16 4.56 4.98
N ILE A 20 -1.40 3.91 3.84
CA ILE A 20 -2.49 2.94 3.68
C ILE A 20 -2.33 1.79 4.68
N LEU A 21 -1.11 1.23 4.77
CA LEU A 21 -0.82 0.16 5.72
C LEU A 21 -1.03 0.63 7.17
N ALA A 22 -0.58 1.83 7.53
CA ALA A 22 -0.78 2.36 8.88
C ALA A 22 -2.27 2.50 9.26
N GLU A 23 -3.10 3.03 8.35
CA GLU A 23 -4.55 3.18 8.60
C GLU A 23 -5.25 1.82 8.72
N LEU A 24 -4.93 0.88 7.83
CA LEU A 24 -5.52 -0.48 7.87
C LEU A 24 -5.05 -1.29 9.07
N GLN A 25 -3.80 -1.11 9.50
CA GLN A 25 -3.27 -1.73 10.71
C GLN A 25 -3.93 -1.15 11.97
N ALA A 26 -4.26 0.14 11.97
CA ALA A 26 -5.00 0.78 13.06
C ALA A 26 -6.47 0.35 13.10
N ASP A 27 -7.15 0.25 11.95
CA ASP A 27 -8.50 -0.31 11.85
C ASP A 27 -8.74 -0.98 10.48
N ALA A 28 -8.78 -2.32 10.50
CA ALA A 28 -9.00 -3.12 9.30
C ALA A 28 -10.45 -3.07 8.77
N ARG A 29 -11.38 -2.38 9.46
CA ARG A 29 -12.79 -2.25 9.05
C ARG A 29 -13.09 -0.95 8.31
N LEU A 30 -12.10 -0.08 8.10
CA LEU A 30 -12.26 1.15 7.32
C LEU A 30 -12.83 0.85 5.94
N THR A 31 -13.84 1.60 5.52
CA THR A 31 -14.33 1.51 4.14
C THR A 31 -13.31 2.15 3.18
N LEU A 32 -13.37 1.76 1.90
CA LEU A 32 -12.49 2.32 0.88
C LEU A 32 -12.63 3.85 0.74
N ALA A 33 -13.84 4.38 0.92
CA ALA A 33 -14.10 5.82 0.88
C ALA A 33 -13.47 6.57 2.06
N GLU A 34 -13.47 5.97 3.26
CA GLU A 34 -12.83 6.56 4.44
C GLU A 34 -11.30 6.50 4.32
N LEU A 35 -10.76 5.38 3.87
CA LEU A 35 -9.34 5.23 3.58
C LEU A 35 -8.88 6.30 2.58
N GLY A 36 -9.57 6.42 1.44
CA GLY A 36 -9.24 7.41 0.39
C GLY A 36 -9.22 8.86 0.89
N ARG A 37 -10.15 9.24 1.79
CA ARG A 37 -10.15 10.56 2.44
C ARG A 37 -8.95 10.77 3.35
N ARG A 38 -8.51 9.75 4.09
CA ARG A 38 -7.39 9.84 5.04
C ARG A 38 -6.02 9.81 4.35
N VAL A 39 -5.89 9.06 3.27
CA VAL A 39 -4.63 8.98 2.48
C VAL A 39 -4.58 9.94 1.29
N HIS A 40 -5.55 10.85 1.17
CA HIS A 40 -5.58 11.91 0.14
C HIS A 40 -5.36 11.37 -1.29
N LEU A 41 -5.97 10.22 -1.60
CA LEU A 41 -5.80 9.53 -2.89
C LEU A 41 -6.57 10.20 -4.04
N SER A 42 -7.46 11.13 -3.76
CA SER A 42 -8.13 11.98 -4.76
C SER A 42 -7.45 13.35 -4.81
N GLN A 43 -7.10 13.81 -6.02
CA GLN A 43 -6.85 15.24 -6.27
C GLN A 43 -8.13 16.06 -5.97
N PRO A 44 -7.99 17.36 -5.66
CA PRO A 44 -9.13 18.22 -5.32
C PRO A 44 -10.23 18.24 -6.38
#